data_AF-A0A3G9DTZ6-F1
#
_entry.id   AF-A0A3G9DTZ6-F1
#
_cell.length_a   1.000
_cell.length_b   1.000
_cell.length_c   1.000
_cell.angle_alpha   90.00
_cell.angle_beta   90.00
_cell.angle_gamma   90.00
#
_symmetry.space_group_name_H-M   'P 1'
#
loop_
_entity.id
_entity.type
_entity.pdbx_description
1 polymer ?
#
loop_
_entity_poly.entity_id
_entity_poly.type
_entity_poly.pdbx_seq_one_letter_code
_entity_poly.pdbx_strand_id
1 'polypeptide(L)'
;MKEAVEKALKLRAPEKKMLNMDEAVAYLNESGVPISKSTVYKNTMDKTIPFSRFGDRRIVFNVEDLDRWVEDRLAKRQNTVTESVRQSARRKM
;
A
#
# COMPACT_ATOMS: atom_id res chain seq x y z
N MET A 1 -25.70 1.04 2.95
CA MET A 1 -24.33 1.62 3.10
C MET A 1 -23.19 0.63 2.88
N LYS A 2 -23.40 -0.71 2.85
CA LYS A 2 -22.31 -1.68 2.60
C LYS A 2 -21.95 -1.84 1.11
N GLU A 3 -22.85 -1.50 0.18
CA GLU A 3 -22.62 -1.65 -1.27
C GLU A 3 -21.72 -0.58 -1.92
N ALA A 4 -21.62 0.63 -1.35
CA ALA A 4 -20.86 1.72 -1.97
C ALA A 4 -19.34 1.51 -1.88
N VAL A 5 -18.87 0.84 -0.82
CA VAL A 5 -17.45 0.53 -0.63
C VAL A 5 -17.04 -0.64 -1.54
N GLU A 6 -17.89 -1.65 -1.68
CA GLU A 6 -17.61 -2.82 -2.54
C GLU A 6 -17.63 -2.45 -4.03
N LYS A 7 -18.49 -1.50 -4.44
CA LYS A 7 -18.56 -1.05 -5.84
C LYS A 7 -17.34 -0.21 -6.25
N ALA A 8 -16.71 0.52 -5.33
CA ALA A 8 -15.46 1.24 -5.59
C ALA A 8 -14.26 0.30 -5.76
N LEU A 9 -14.29 -0.88 -5.11
CA LEU A 9 -13.27 -1.91 -5.27
C LEU A 9 -13.43 -2.69 -6.59
N LYS A 10 -14.66 -2.95 -7.03
CA LYS A 10 -14.96 -3.77 -8.22
C LYS A 10 -14.65 -3.12 -9.59
N LEU A 11 -14.49 -1.80 -9.67
CA LEU A 11 -14.13 -1.09 -10.90
C LEU A 11 -12.60 -0.97 -11.13
N ARG A 12 -11.79 -1.44 -10.18
CA ARG A 12 -10.33 -1.46 -10.26
C ARG A 12 -9.79 -2.87 -10.54
N ALA A 13 -10.38 -3.57 -11.48
CA ALA A 13 -9.71 -4.73 -12.05
C ALA A 13 -8.81 -4.24 -13.20
N PRO A 14 -7.51 -3.96 -12.99
CA PRO A 14 -6.61 -3.98 -14.11
C PRO A 14 -6.60 -5.42 -14.60
N GLU A 15 -7.01 -5.65 -15.84
CA GLU A 15 -6.78 -6.94 -16.52
C GLU A 15 -5.29 -7.35 -16.49
N LYS A 16 -4.40 -6.39 -16.21
CA LYS A 16 -3.00 -6.60 -15.86
C LYS A 16 -2.83 -6.92 -14.37
N LYS A 17 -2.64 -8.21 -14.07
CA LYS A 17 -2.21 -8.70 -12.75
C LYS A 17 -0.84 -8.18 -12.31
N MET A 18 -0.06 -7.62 -13.23
CA MET A 18 1.34 -7.23 -13.01
C MET A 18 1.54 -5.77 -13.45
N LEU A 19 1.95 -4.94 -12.51
CA LEU A 19 2.22 -3.52 -12.69
C LEU A 19 3.73 -3.26 -12.79
N ASN A 20 4.12 -2.32 -13.63
CA ASN A 20 5.47 -1.75 -13.60
C ASN A 20 5.62 -0.73 -12.46
N MET A 21 6.82 -0.15 -12.29
CA MET A 21 7.06 0.78 -11.18
C MET A 21 6.19 2.05 -11.22
N ASP A 22 5.96 2.63 -12.40
CA ASP A 22 5.11 3.81 -12.53
C ASP A 22 3.63 3.48 -12.28
N GLU A 23 3.17 2.35 -12.81
CA GLU A 23 1.83 1.82 -12.56
C GLU A 23 1.61 1.51 -11.07
N ALA A 24 2.61 0.93 -10.39
CA ALA A 24 2.54 0.65 -8.95
C ALA A 24 2.46 1.93 -8.11
N VAL A 25 3.20 2.97 -8.48
CA VAL A 25 3.12 4.27 -7.78
C VAL A 25 1.73 4.89 -7.93
N ALA A 26 1.18 4.90 -9.15
CA ALA A 26 -0.17 5.40 -9.39
C ALA A 26 -1.21 4.61 -8.59
N TYR A 27 -1.11 3.28 -8.62
CA TYR A 27 -2.00 2.39 -7.87
C TYR A 27 -1.98 2.63 -6.36
N LEU A 28 -0.80 2.81 -5.77
CA LEU A 28 -0.65 3.07 -4.34
C LEU A 28 -1.22 4.42 -3.94
N ASN A 29 -1.03 5.45 -4.78
CA ASN A 29 -1.63 6.76 -4.59
C ASN A 29 -3.17 6.69 -4.65
N GLU A 30 -3.74 5.97 -5.62
CA GLU A 30 -5.19 5.76 -5.74
C GLU A 30 -5.78 4.91 -4.61
N SER A 31 -4.98 4.02 -4.02
CA SER A 31 -5.38 3.17 -2.89
C SER A 31 -5.29 3.88 -1.53
N GLY A 32 -4.96 5.17 -1.51
CA GLY A 32 -4.92 5.99 -0.30
C GLY A 32 -3.57 5.99 0.43
N VAL A 33 -2.51 5.49 -0.22
CA VAL A 33 -1.14 5.51 0.28
C VAL A 33 -0.32 6.47 -0.59
N PRO A 34 -0.35 7.79 -0.32
CA PRO A 34 0.36 8.77 -1.13
C PRO A 34 1.87 8.60 -0.96
N ILE A 35 2.56 8.12 -2.00
CA ILE A 35 4.00 7.85 -2.00
C ILE A 35 4.65 8.22 -3.33
N SER A 36 5.91 8.64 -3.24
CA SER A 36 6.71 8.99 -4.41
C SER A 36 7.34 7.77 -5.07
N LYS A 37 7.69 7.89 -6.37
CA LYS A 37 8.44 6.85 -7.10
C LYS A 37 9.76 6.48 -6.42
N SER A 38 10.50 7.46 -5.92
CA SER A 38 11.75 7.23 -5.17
C SER A 38 11.51 6.42 -3.89
N THR A 39 10.38 6.65 -3.21
CA THR A 39 9.99 5.88 -2.02
C THR A 39 9.64 4.44 -2.38
N VAL A 40 8.91 4.22 -3.48
CA VAL A 40 8.62 2.87 -3.99
C VAL A 40 9.90 2.14 -4.37
N TYR A 41 10.81 2.82 -5.06
CA TYR A 41 12.12 2.27 -5.41
C TYR A 41 12.93 1.88 -4.16
N LYS A 42 13.01 2.77 -3.17
CA LYS A 42 13.66 2.48 -1.88
C LYS A 42 13.02 1.27 -1.20
N ASN A 43 11.68 1.23 -1.08
CA ASN A 43 10.98 0.09 -0.49
C ASN A 43 11.26 -1.22 -1.24
N THR A 44 11.46 -1.16 -2.56
CA THR A 44 11.80 -2.32 -3.39
C THR A 44 13.22 -2.80 -3.08
N MET A 45 14.18 -1.88 -2.97
CA MET A 45 15.57 -2.20 -2.59
C MET A 45 15.65 -2.75 -1.16
N ASP A 46 14.90 -2.15 -0.24
CA ASP A 46 14.80 -2.55 1.17
C ASP A 46 13.95 -3.82 1.36
N LYS A 47 13.35 -4.35 0.28
CA LYS A 47 12.44 -5.51 0.28
C LYS A 47 11.26 -5.37 1.25
N THR A 48 10.81 -4.14 1.49
CA THR A 48 9.67 -3.85 2.37
C THR A 48 8.35 -3.83 1.62
N ILE A 49 8.37 -3.62 0.30
CA ILE A 49 7.21 -3.76 -0.60
C ILE A 49 7.33 -5.09 -1.35
N PRO A 50 6.24 -5.85 -1.53
CA PRO A 50 6.29 -7.06 -2.32
C PRO A 50 6.52 -6.74 -3.79
N PHE A 51 7.51 -7.40 -4.38
CA PHE A 51 7.82 -7.29 -5.80
C PHE A 51 8.24 -8.65 -6.34
N SER A 52 8.03 -8.83 -7.64
CA SER A 52 8.48 -9.99 -8.40
C SER A 52 9.48 -9.56 -9.47
N ARG A 53 10.35 -10.48 -9.88
CA ARG A 53 11.27 -10.26 -11.00
C ARG A 53 10.76 -11.03 -12.21
N PHE A 54 10.45 -10.31 -13.28
CA PHE A 54 10.07 -10.89 -14.56
C PHE A 54 11.31 -11.01 -15.45
N GLY A 55 11.93 -12.19 -15.43
CA GLY A 55 13.25 -12.42 -16.01
C GLY A 55 14.37 -11.72 -15.23
N ASP A 56 15.52 -11.49 -15.87
CA ASP A 56 16.73 -11.02 -15.16
C ASP A 56 16.66 -9.56 -14.69
N ARG A 57 15.90 -8.72 -15.40
CA ARG A 57 16.04 -7.24 -15.29
C ARG A 57 14.77 -6.47 -14.97
N ARG A 58 13.58 -7.06 -15.07
CA ARG A 58 12.32 -6.30 -14.87
C ARG A 58 11.73 -6.58 -13.50
N ILE A 59 11.44 -5.51 -12.78
CA ILE A 59 10.68 -5.54 -11.53
C ILE A 59 9.23 -5.29 -11.85
N VAL A 60 8.37 -6.14 -11.30
CA VAL A 60 6.93 -6.14 -11.51
C VAL A 60 6.23 -6.31 -10.17
N PHE A 61 5.07 -5.70 -10.02
CA PHE A 61 4.30 -5.71 -8.78
C PHE A 61 2.98 -6.42 -9.02
N ASN A 62 2.68 -7.45 -8.24
CA ASN A 62 1.38 -8.09 -8.28
C ASN A 62 0.39 -7.21 -7.50
N VAL A 63 -0.77 -6.94 -8.10
CA VAL A 63 -1.86 -6.18 -7.48
C VAL A 63 -2.29 -6.82 -6.16
N GLU A 64 -2.46 -8.14 -6.11
CA GLU A 64 -2.91 -8.84 -4.90
C GLU A 64 -1.92 -8.69 -3.74
N ASP A 65 -0.63 -8.67 -4.03
CA ASP A 65 0.40 -8.47 -3.02
C ASP A 65 0.48 -6.99 -2.59
N LEU A 66 0.29 -6.06 -3.54
CA LEU A 66 0.21 -4.62 -3.22
C LEU A 66 -1.00 -4.30 -2.35
N ASP A 67 -2.16 -4.92 -2.61
CA ASP A 67 -3.37 -4.77 -1.78
C ASP A 67 -3.09 -5.16 -0.33
N ARG A 68 -2.54 -6.37 -0.11
CA ARG A 68 -2.17 -6.85 1.22
C ARG A 68 -1.18 -5.92 1.92
N TRP A 69 -0.23 -5.38 1.16
CA TRP A 69 0.76 -4.44 1.68
C TRP A 69 0.14 -3.09 2.09
N VAL A 70 -0.81 -2.59 1.30
CA VAL A 70 -1.59 -1.38 1.62
C VAL A 70 -2.42 -1.61 2.87
N GLU A 71 -3.13 -2.74 2.97
CA GLU A 71 -3.93 -3.10 4.14
C GLU A 71 -3.10 -3.15 5.42
N ASP A 72 -1.93 -3.80 5.40
CA ASP A 72 -1.00 -3.86 6.53
C ASP A 72 -0.53 -2.46 6.96
N ARG A 73 -0.19 -1.58 6.01
CA ARG A 73 0.21 -0.20 6.32
C ARG A 73 -0.93 0.63 6.91
N LEU A 74 -2.14 0.50 6.36
CA LEU A 74 -3.31 1.20 6.86
C LEU A 74 -3.68 0.72 8.27
N ALA A 75 -3.58 -0.58 8.54
CA ALA A 75 -3.79 -1.17 9.87
C ALA A 75 -2.75 -0.65 10.89
N LYS A 76 -1.45 -0.65 10.54
CA LYS A 76 -0.38 -0.12 11.40
C LYS A 76 -0.53 1.37 11.70
N ARG A 77 -0.99 2.16 10.73
CA ARG A 77 -1.23 3.60 10.91
C ARG A 77 -2.38 3.87 11.88
N GLN A 78 -3.42 3.03 11.91
CA GLN A 78 -4.52 3.18 12.86
C GLN A 78 -4.10 2.84 14.30
N ASN A 79 -3.23 1.84 14.47
CA ASN A 79 -2.78 1.41 15.80
C ASN A 79 -1.87 2.46 16.48
N THR A 80 -1.05 3.17 15.70
CA THR A 80 -0.16 4.23 16.22
C THR A 80 -0.92 5.47 16.71
N VAL A 81 -2.05 5.80 16.09
CA VAL A 81 -2.91 6.92 16.55
C VAL A 81 -3.56 6.61 17.90
N THR A 82 -3.85 5.34 18.19
CA THR A 82 -4.43 4.94 19.48
C THR A 82 -3.40 4.92 20.61
N GLU A 83 -2.14 4.58 20.32
CA GLU A 83 -1.06 4.63 21.32
C GLU A 83 -0.65 6.06 21.69
N SER A 84 -0.62 7.00 20.74
CA SER A 84 -0.24 8.39 21.01
C SER A 84 -1.25 9.11 21.91
N VAL A 85 -2.55 8.86 21.75
CA VAL A 85 -3.60 9.36 22.66
C VAL A 85 -3.43 8.78 24.07
N ARG A 86 -3.13 7.48 24.18
CA ARG A 86 -2.89 6.82 25.49
C ARG A 86 -1.64 7.33 26.19
N GLN A 87 -0.56 7.62 25.46
CA GLN A 87 0.67 8.15 26.05
C GLN A 87 0.48 9.60 26.52
N SER A 88 -0.32 10.40 25.82
CA SER A 88 -0.64 11.77 26.22
C SER A 88 -1.53 11.84 27.48
N ALA A 89 -2.34 10.81 27.74
CA ALA A 89 -3.16 10.71 28.96
C ALA A 89 -2.34 10.35 30.22
N ARG A 90 -1.25 9.59 30.08
CA ARG A 90 -0.40 9.17 31.22
C ARG A 90 0.52 10.26 31.77
N ARG A 91 0.74 11.35 31.02
CA ARG A 91 1.64 12.44 31.46
C ARG A 91 0.94 13.51 32.32
N LYS A 92 -0.37 13.35 32.55
CA LYS A 92 -1.21 14.30 33.29
C LYS A 92 -1.70 13.77 34.64
N MET A 93 -1.12 12.67 35.12
CA MET A 93 -1.41 12.05 36.41
C MET A 93 -0.17 12.07 37.29
#